data_AF-A0A442S0B9-F1
#
_entry.id   AF-A0A442S0B9-F1
#
_cell.length_a   1.000
_cell.length_b   1.000
_cell.length_c   1.000
_cell.angle_alpha   90.00
_cell.angle_beta   90.00
_cell.angle_gamma   90.00
#
_symmetry.space_group_name_H-M   'P 1'
#
loop_
_entity.id
_entity.type
_entity.pdbx_description
1 polymer ?
#
loop_
_entity_poly.entity_id
_entity_poly.type
_entity_poly.pdbx_seq_one_letter_code
_entity_poly.pdbx_strand_id
1 'polypeptide(L)' 'MRLFSSPVYVRTDRPGFRYGVDHVQDASEQLLKWIERGPRWNKAMILCLSALEGDPIDPADNTEGCRGCS' A
#
# COMPACT_ATOMS: atom_id res chain seq x y z
N MET A 1 8.74 -2.98 11.86
CA MET A 1 8.63 -2.85 10.40
C MET A 1 7.86 -4.06 9.89
N ARG A 2 6.78 -3.88 9.14
CA ARG A 2 5.97 -4.98 8.61
C ARG A 2 6.18 -5.14 7.11
N LEU A 3 6.15 -6.39 6.69
CA LEU A 3 6.29 -6.84 5.31
C LEU A 3 4.92 -7.28 4.80
N PHE A 4 4.72 -7.21 3.48
CA PHE A 4 3.60 -7.87 2.83
C PHE A 4 3.85 -9.37 2.73
N SER A 5 2.78 -10.15 2.55
CA SER A 5 2.89 -11.61 2.33
C SER A 5 3.53 -11.95 0.97
N SER A 6 3.50 -10.99 0.04
CA SER A 6 4.09 -11.08 -1.30
C SER A 6 4.33 -9.65 -1.79
N PRO A 7 5.36 -9.41 -2.64
CA PRO A 7 5.59 -8.09 -3.22
C PRO A 7 4.33 -7.58 -3.93
N VAL A 8 3.91 -6.37 -3.57
CA VAL A 8 2.74 -5.70 -4.14
C VAL A 8 3.20 -4.67 -5.15
N TYR A 9 2.53 -4.59 -6.29
CA TYR A 9 2.84 -3.60 -7.32
C TYR A 9 1.88 -2.43 -7.23
N VAL A 10 2.37 -1.28 -6.76
CA VAL A 10 1.59 -0.05 -6.66
C VAL A 10 1.86 0.88 -7.84
N ARG A 11 0.87 1.65 -8.29
CA ARG A 11 1.11 2.72 -9.28
C ARG A 11 2.08 3.74 -8.69
N THR A 12 2.92 4.27 -9.56
CA THR A 12 3.81 5.38 -9.24
C THR A 12 3.28 6.67 -9.86
N ASP A 13 3.94 7.79 -9.53
CA ASP A 13 3.77 9.08 -10.21
C ASP A 13 3.99 8.98 -11.73
N ARG A 14 4.79 8.00 -12.17
CA ARG A 14 5.02 7.76 -13.60
C ARG A 14 3.90 6.89 -14.20
N PRO A 15 3.14 7.40 -15.18
CA PRO A 15 2.15 6.60 -15.88
C PRO A 15 2.82 5.40 -16.57
N GLY A 16 2.23 4.22 -16.41
CA GLY A 16 2.75 2.97 -16.96
C GLY A 16 3.80 2.24 -16.11
N PHE A 17 4.33 2.86 -15.05
CA PHE A 17 5.27 2.21 -14.13
C PHE A 17 4.62 1.79 -12.82
N ARG A 18 4.85 0.54 -12.44
CA ARG A 18 4.46 -0.03 -11.15
C ARG A 18 5.72 -0.28 -10.32
N TYR A 19 5.68 0.11 -9.05
CA TYR A 19 6.78 -0.13 -8.11
C TYR A 19 6.43 -1.31 -7.22
N GLY A 20 7.31 -2.30 -7.17
CA GLY A 20 7.18 -3.45 -6.29
C GLY A 20 7.59 -3.06 -4.88
N VAL A 21 6.62 -3.05 -3.97
CA VAL A 21 6.83 -2.77 -2.55
C VAL A 21 6.72 -4.05 -1.76
N ASP A 22 7.75 -4.32 -0.95
CA ASP A 22 7.80 -5.45 -0.03
C ASP A 22 7.46 -5.01 1.41
N HIS A 23 7.73 -3.74 1.72
CA HIS A 23 7.43 -3.13 3.01
C HIS A 23 6.22 -2.20 2.95
N VAL A 24 5.46 -2.22 4.04
CA VAL A 24 4.31 -1.32 4.22
C VAL A 24 4.72 0.15 4.20
N GLN A 25 5.94 0.46 4.69
CA GLN A 25 6.46 1.81 4.68
C GLN A 25 6.66 2.32 3.25
N ASP A 26 7.36 1.56 2.39
CA ASP A 26 7.51 1.91 0.98
C ASP A 26 6.15 2.09 0.29
N ALA A 27 5.18 1.21 0.58
CA ALA A 27 3.82 1.32 0.03
C ALA A 27 3.15 2.63 0.44
N SER A 28 3.24 3.00 1.73
CA SER A 28 2.69 4.25 2.26
C SER A 28 3.30 5.48 1.58
N GLU A 29 4.61 5.49 1.35
CA GLU A 29 5.31 6.58 0.67
C GLU A 29 4.90 6.70 -0.80
N GLN A 30 4.66 5.58 -1.48
CA GLN A 30 4.15 5.61 -2.85
C GLN A 30 2.69 6.09 -2.90
N LEU A 31 1.84 5.65 -1.97
CA LEU A 31 0.46 6.10 -1.87
C LEU A 31 0.37 7.61 -1.63
N LEU A 32 1.26 8.20 -0.80
CA LEU A 32 1.29 9.64 -0.56
C LEU A 32 1.54 10.48 -1.82
N LYS A 33 2.22 9.91 -2.82
CA LYS A 33 2.51 10.56 -4.12
C LYS A 33 1.30 10.62 -5.04
N TRP A 34 0.20 9.93 -4.72
CA TRP A 34 -0.96 9.87 -5.60
C TRP A 34 -1.79 11.15 -5.50
N ILE A 35 -2.05 11.73 -6.68
CA ILE A 35 -2.91 12.91 -6.83
C ILE A 35 -4.39 12.51 -6.69
N GLU A 36 -4.76 11.33 -7.20
CA GLU A 36 -6.13 10.81 -7.14
C GLU A 36 -6.33 9.91 -5.91
N ARG A 37 -7.02 10.44 -4.90
CA ARG A 37 -7.25 9.77 -3.60
C ARG A 37 -8.69 9.27 -3.48
N GLY A 38 -8.99 8.20 -4.22
CA GLY A 38 -10.30 7.55 -4.19
C GLY A 38 -10.54 6.68 -2.95
N PRO A 39 -11.72 6.05 -2.83
CA PRO A 39 -12.06 5.18 -1.69
C PRO A 39 -11.11 3.98 -1.54
N ARG A 40 -10.57 3.45 -2.64
CA ARG A 40 -9.56 2.37 -2.60
C ARG A 40 -8.23 2.83 -2.02
N TRP A 41 -7.77 4.02 -2.42
CA TRP A 41 -6.57 4.65 -1.87
C TRP A 41 -6.71 4.88 -0.36
N ASN A 42 -7.87 5.38 0.07
CA ASN A 42 -8.12 5.65 1.49
C ASN A 42 -8.08 4.35 2.32
N LYS A 43 -8.72 3.27 1.83
CA LYS A 43 -8.64 1.95 2.46
C LYS A 43 -7.19 1.45 2.56
N ALA A 44 -6.43 1.53 1.47
CA ALA A 44 -5.02 1.10 1.46
C ALA A 44 -4.17 1.93 2.43
N MET A 45 -4.43 3.23 2.55
CA MET A 45 -3.70 4.08 3.47
C MET A 45 -3.99 3.78 4.93
N ILE A 46 -5.27 3.57 5.28
CA ILE A 46 -5.66 3.16 6.63
C ILE A 46 -4.96 1.85 7.01
N LEU A 47 -4.99 0.86 6.11
CA LEU A 47 -4.32 -0.43 6.33
C LEU A 47 -2.80 -0.27 6.50
N CYS A 48 -2.16 0.57 5.69
CA CYS A 48 -0.73 0.84 5.84
C CYS A 48 -0.41 1.51 7.18
N LEU A 49 -1.19 2.51 7.59
CA LEU A 49 -0.97 3.26 8.84
C LEU A 49 -1.18 2.37 10.06
N SER A 50 -2.27 1.62 10.12
CA SER A 50 -2.52 0.67 11.21
C SER A 50 -1.44 -0.43 11.27
N ALA A 51 -0.93 -0.88 10.13
CA ALA A 51 0.18 -1.85 10.10
C ALA A 51 1.52 -1.24 10.57
N LEU A 52 1.71 0.07 10.43
CA LEU A 52 2.86 0.82 10.97
C LEU A 52 2.71 1.08 12.48
N GLU A 53 1.50 1.39 12.95
CA GLU A 53 1.18 1.58 14.38
C GLU A 53 1.28 0.27 15.19
N GLY A 54 1.21 -0.88 14.50
CA GLY A 54 1.36 -2.19 15.12
C GLY A 54 0.04 -2.89 15.42
N ASP A 55 -1.09 -2.38 14.92
CA ASP A 55 -2.38 -3.06 14.99
C ASP A 55 -2.30 -4.44 14.36
N PRO A 56 -2.92 -5.49 14.91
CA PRO A 56 -2.90 -6.84 14.36
C PRO A 56 -3.72 -6.94 13.06
N ILE A 57 -3.17 -6.40 11.97
CA ILE A 57 -3.67 -6.57 10.61
C ILE A 57 -3.01 -7.79 10.00
N ASP A 58 -3.84 -8.65 9.43
CA ASP A 58 -3.38 -9.79 8.66
C ASP A 58 -2.58 -9.31 7.43
N PRO A 59 -1.35 -9.81 7.20
CA PRO A 59 -0.53 -9.36 6.10
C PRO A 59 -1.19 -9.59 4.73
N ALA A 60 -2.12 -10.54 4.58
CA ALA A 60 -2.91 -10.72 3.36
C ALA A 60 -3.94 -9.58 3.17
N ASP A 61 -4.59 -9.10 4.23
CA ASP A 61 -5.56 -7.98 4.13
C ASP A 61 -4.85 -6.68 3.70
N ASN A 62 -3.65 -6.44 4.24
CA ASN A 62 -2.81 -5.32 3.83
C ASN A 62 -2.31 -5.46 2.38
N THR A 63 -1.93 -6.68 1.97
CA THR A 63 -1.51 -7.00 0.60
C THR A 63 -2.65 -6.71 -0.39
N GLU A 64 -3.87 -7.18 -0.11
CA GLU A 64 -5.04 -6.99 -0.97
C GLU A 64 -5.49 -5.52 -1.00
N GLY A 65 -5.42 -4.82 0.13
CA GLY A 65 -5.69 -3.39 0.20
C GLY A 65 -4.80 -2.57 -0.74
N CYS A 66 -3.50 -2.86 -0.74
CA CYS A 66 -2.54 -2.21 -1.63
C CYS A 66 -2.70 -2.66 -3.10
N ARG A 67 -3.04 -3.93 -3.35
CA ARG A 67 -3.24 -4.47 -4.70
C ARG A 67 -4.46 -3.87 -5.40
N GLY A 68 -5.54 -3.63 -4.67
CA GLY A 68 -6.76 -3.02 -5.20
C GLY A 68 -6.61 -1.57 -5.69
N CYS A 69 -5.45 -0.96 -5.43
CA CYS A 69 -5.11 0.37 -5.92
C CYS A 69 -4.45 0.34 -7.32
N SER A 70 -3.96 -0.81 -7.80
CA SER A 70 -3.23 -0.96 -9.07
C SER A 70 -4.05 -0.82 -10.35
#